data_AF-A0A930WHT7-F1
#
_entry.id   AF-A0A930WHT7-F1
#
_cell.length_a   1.000
_cell.length_b   1.000
_cell.length_c   1.000
_cell.angle_alpha   90.00
_cell.angle_beta   90.00
_cell.angle_gamma   90.00
#
_symmetry.space_group_name_H-M   'P 1'
#
loop_
_entity.id
_entity.type
_entity.pdbx_description
1 polymer ?
#
loop_
_entity_poly.entity_id
_entity_poly.type
_entity_poly.pdbx_seq_one_letter_code
_entity_poly.pdbx_strand_id
1 'polypeptide(L)' 'EFFGEGCLLGALGGILGSGFGYLFAQSVSMNVFGRGIEFSPTIVVVALVMSILVTGLASLLPVRIATNVDPAIILRGE' A
#
# COMPACT_ATOMS: atom_id res chain seq x y z
N GLU A 1 -13.02 11.55 2.83
CA GLU A 1 -12.65 10.43 3.72
C GLU A 1 -11.89 9.31 3.01
N PHE A 2 -12.47 8.66 1.99
CA PHE A 2 -11.89 7.48 1.34
C PHE A 2 -10.42 7.58 0.87
N PHE A 3 -9.98 8.73 0.33
CA PHE A 3 -8.59 8.90 -0.10
C PHE A 3 -7.60 8.94 1.09
N GLY A 4 -8.00 9.57 2.21
CA GLY A 4 -7.16 9.64 3.41
C GLY A 4 -7.02 8.28 4.10
N GLU A 5 -8.12 7.53 4.21
CA GLU A 5 -8.09 6.14 4.71
C GLU A 5 -7.26 5.24 3.78
N GLY A 6 -7.40 5.41 2.46
CA GLY A 6 -6.59 4.70 1.47
C GLY A 6 -5.09 4.97 1.64
N CYS A 7 -4.68 6.23 1.79
CA CYS A 7 -3.28 6.57 2.07
C CYS A 7 -2.77 5.97 3.39
N LEU A 8 -3.59 5.98 4.45
CA LEU A 8 -3.20 5.46 5.76
C LEU A 8 -3.04 3.94 5.74
N LEU A 9 -3.97 3.23 5.09
CA LEU A 9 -3.86 1.78 4.84
C LEU A 9 -2.66 1.44 3.96
N GLY A 10 -2.38 2.24 2.94
CA GLY A 10 -1.21 2.08 2.07
C GLY A 10 0.11 2.28 2.81
N ALA A 11 0.17 3.24 3.73
CA ALA A 11 1.33 3.47 4.58
C ALA A 11 1.57 2.32 5.56
N LEU A 12 0.53 1.89 6.27
CA LEU A 12 0.61 0.74 7.20
C LEU A 12 0.98 -0.55 6.48
N GLY A 13 0.36 -0.83 5.34
CA GLY A 13 0.69 -1.96 4.49
C GLY A 13 2.13 -1.92 3.99
N GLY A 14 2.62 -0.73 3.62
CA GLY A 14 4.01 -0.53 3.19
C GLY A 14 5.02 -0.81 4.30
N ILE A 15 4.79 -0.30 5.52
CA ILE A 15 5.66 -0.54 6.67
C ILE A 15 5.72 -2.04 7.01
N LEU A 16 4.56 -2.68 7.13
CA LEU A 16 4.49 -4.11 7.46
C LEU A 16 5.08 -4.97 6.33
N GLY A 17 4.77 -4.64 5.08
CA GLY A 17 5.28 -5.32 3.89
C GLY A 17 6.79 -5.23 3.76
N SER A 18 7.39 -4.06 4.01
CA SER A 18 8.86 -3.90 4.02
C SER A 18 9.51 -4.73 5.14
N GLY A 19 8.91 -4.76 6.34
CA GLY A 19 9.41 -5.58 7.45
C GLY A 19 9.38 -7.07 7.13
N PHE A 20 8.22 -7.60 6.71
CA PHE A 20 8.09 -9.02 6.34
C PHE A 20 8.92 -9.39 5.11
N GLY A 21 8.99 -8.51 4.11
CA GLY A 21 9.81 -8.70 2.91
C GLY A 21 11.30 -8.79 3.23
N TYR A 22 11.80 -7.95 4.15
CA TYR A 22 13.18 -8.03 4.62
C TYR A 22 13.46 -9.33 5.37
N LEU A 23 12.58 -9.74 6.29
CA LEU A 23 12.71 -11.01 7.02
C LEU A 23 12.72 -12.21 6.05
N PHE A 24 11.83 -12.19 5.05
CA PHE A 24 11.78 -13.22 4.02
C PHE A 24 13.06 -13.25 3.18
N ALA A 25 13.52 -12.10 2.69
CA ALA A 25 14.76 -11.98 1.92
C ALA A 25 15.98 -12.45 2.72
N GLN A 26 16.04 -12.10 4.01
CA GLN A 26 17.10 -12.53 4.89
C GLN A 26 17.07 -14.05 5.14
N SER A 27 15.89 -14.62 5.36
CA SER A 27 15.73 -16.08 5.51
C SER A 27 16.17 -16.83 4.25
N VAL A 28 15.73 -16.38 3.07
CA VAL A 28 16.13 -16.97 1.79
C VAL A 28 17.65 -16.84 1.57
N SER A 29 18.23 -15.68 1.85
CA SER A 29 19.67 -15.45 1.63
C SER A 29 20.55 -16.28 2.57
N MET A 30 20.14 -16.44 3.83
CA MET A 30 20.83 -17.29 4.79
C MET A 30 20.74 -18.77 4.41
N ASN A 31 19.57 -19.23 3.95
CA ASN A 31 19.37 -20.62 3.56
C ASN A 31 20.05 -20.97 2.21
N VAL A 32 20.09 -20.05 1.25
CA VAL A 32 20.59 -20.31 -0.11
C VAL A 32 22.06 -19.94 -0.28
N PHE A 33 22.49 -18.78 0.25
CA PHE A 33 23.83 -18.24 0.01
C PHE A 33 24.74 -18.26 1.24
N GLY A 34 24.19 -18.56 2.44
CA GLY A 34 24.93 -18.54 3.70
C GLY A 34 25.47 -17.16 4.08
N ARG A 35 24.92 -16.09 3.50
CA ARG A 35 25.33 -14.70 3.73
C ARG A 35 24.11 -13.81 3.97
N GLY A 36 24.23 -12.91 4.95
CA GLY A 36 23.22 -11.90 5.24
C GLY A 36 23.16 -10.83 4.17
N ILE A 37 21.96 -10.31 3.92
CA ILE A 37 21.73 -9.16 3.04
C ILE A 37 21.95 -7.87 3.86
N GLU A 38 22.69 -6.90 3.31
CA GLU A 38 22.79 -5.58 3.92
C GLU A 38 21.49 -4.81 3.78
N PHE A 39 21.05 -4.20 4.87
CA PHE A 39 19.83 -3.40 4.89
C PHE A 39 20.05 -2.11 4.10
N SER A 40 19.44 -2.01 2.91
CA SER A 40 19.46 -0.80 2.09
C SER A 40 18.25 0.08 2.41
N PRO A 41 18.43 1.28 3.00
CA PRO A 41 17.33 2.20 3.30
C PRO A 41 16.56 2.61 2.04
N THR A 42 17.23 2.67 0.90
CA THR A 42 16.65 3.03 -0.40
C THR A 42 15.54 2.06 -0.81
N ILE A 43 15.71 0.76 -0.57
CA ILE A 43 14.71 -0.27 -0.91
C ILE A 43 13.44 -0.07 -0.10
N VAL A 44 13.58 0.24 1.20
CA VAL A 44 12.45 0.50 2.09
C VAL A 44 11.69 1.74 1.66
N VAL A 45 12.40 2.83 1.35
CA VAL A 45 11.78 4.08 0.88
C VAL A 45 11.01 3.87 -0.42
N VAL A 46 11.59 3.17 -1.39
CA VAL A 46 10.92 2.87 -2.67
C VAL A 46 9.70 1.99 -2.45
N ALA A 47 9.81 0.94 -1.63
CA ALA A 47 8.68 0.06 -1.32
C ALA A 47 7.52 0.82 -0.64
N LEU A 48 7.84 1.72 0.29
CA LEU A 48 6.86 2.55 0.98
C LEU A 48 6.13 3.50 0.02
N VAL A 49 6.89 4.20 -0.84
CA VAL A 49 6.32 5.09 -1.87
C VAL A 49 5.43 4.31 -2.82
N MET A 50 5.87 3.15 -3.30
CA MET A 50 5.09 2.30 -4.20
C MET A 50 3.81 1.79 -3.53
N SER A 51 3.85 1.40 -2.26
CA SER A 51 2.66 0.97 -1.52
C SER A 51 1.62 2.09 -1.43
N ILE A 52 2.04 3.31 -1.06
CA ILE A 52 1.16 4.48 -0.98
C ILE A 52 0.58 4.82 -2.37
N LEU A 53 1.39 4.74 -3.44
CA LEU A 53 0.92 4.98 -4.80
C LEU A 53 -0.12 3.94 -5.24
N VAL A 54 0.12 2.65 -4.99
CA VAL A 54 -0.80 1.57 -5.35
C VAL A 54 -2.13 1.73 -4.62
N THR A 55 -2.11 1.95 -3.30
CA THR A 55 -3.35 2.12 -2.53
C THR A 55 -4.05 3.44 -2.83
N GLY A 56 -3.30 4.51 -3.11
CA GLY A 56 -3.84 5.78 -3.58
C GLY A 56 -4.54 5.64 -4.93
N LEU A 57 -3.92 4.97 -5.90
CA LEU A 57 -4.52 4.68 -7.21
C LEU A 57 -5.76 3.77 -7.08
N ALA A 58 -5.68 2.75 -6.24
CA ALA A 58 -6.81 1.85 -5.98
C ALA A 58 -8.00 2.57 -5.34
N SER A 59 -7.76 3.53 -4.45
CA SER A 59 -8.81 4.32 -3.78
C SER A 59 -9.38 5.46 -4.63
N LEU A 60 -8.65 5.95 -5.64
CA LEU A 60 -9.17 6.93 -6.60
C LEU A 60 -10.32 6.38 -7.46
N LEU A 61 -10.32 5.07 -7.73
CA LEU A 61 -11.33 4.40 -8.55
C LEU A 61 -12.74 4.43 -7.90
N PRO A 62 -12.95 4.01 -6.63
CA PRO A 62 -14.22 4.15 -5.94
C PRO A 62 -14.59 5.61 -5.63
N VAL A 63 -13.61 6.49 -5.37
CA VAL A 63 -13.88 7.92 -5.18
C VAL A 63 -14.52 8.54 -6.43
N ARG A 64 -13.99 8.24 -7.61
CA ARG A 64 -14.58 8.73 -8.88
C ARG A 64 -15.99 8.19 -9.13
N ILE A 65 -16.26 6.96 -8.71
CA ILE A 65 -17.59 6.37 -8.79
C ILE A 65 -18.55 7.12 -7.85
N ALA A 66 -18.17 7.30 -6.58
CA ALA A 66 -19.00 7.98 -5.59
C ALA A 66 -19.30 9.44 -5.93
N THR A 67 -18.36 10.18 -6.52
CA THR A 67 -18.57 11.58 -6.92
C THR A 67 -19.42 11.76 -8.18
N ASN A 68 -19.59 10.71 -8.99
CA ASN A 68 -20.46 10.73 -10.17
C ASN A 68 -21.90 10.27 -9.86
N VAL A 69 -22.19 9.83 -8.64
CA VAL A 69 -23.56 9.48 -8.24
C VAL A 69 -24.33 10.76 -7.95
N ASP A 70 -25.38 11.00 -8.72
CA ASP A 70 -26.25 12.17 -8.59
C ASP A 70 -26.90 12.19 -7.19
N PRO A 71 -26.64 13.21 -6.35
CA PRO A 71 -27.05 13.20 -4.94
C PRO A 71 -28.56 13.16 -4.73
N ALA A 72 -29.36 13.51 -5.75
CA ALA A 72 -30.81 13.48 -5.69
C ALA A 72 -31.42 12.06 -5.70
N ILE A 73 -30.70 11.07 -6.25
CA ILE A 73 -31.14 9.66 -6.32
C ILE A 73 -30.97 8.95 -4.97
N ILE A 74 -29.85 9.21 -4.28
CA ILE A 74 -29.50 8.54 -3.03
C ILE A 74 -30.39 8.99 -1.85
N LEU A 75 -30.91 10.22 -1.89
CA LEU A 75 -31.85 10.76 -0.90
C LEU A 75 -33.31 10.32 -1.12
N ARG A 76 -33.63 9.73 -2.28
CA ARG A 76 -34.96 9.16 -2.58
C ARG A 76 -35.06 7.66 -2.33
N GLY A 77 -33.92 6.98 -2.12
CA GLY A 77 -33.90 5.56 -1.75
C GLY A 77 -34.41 4.63 -2.86
N GLU A 78 -34.19 4.99 -4.13
CA GLU A 78 -34.29 4.06 -5.26
C GLU A 78 -32.92 3.47 -5.60
#